data_AF-W2JUZ9-F1
#
_entry.id   AF-W2JUZ9-F1
#
_cell.length_a   1.000
_cell.length_b   1.000
_cell.length_c   1.000
_cell.angle_alpha   90.00
_cell.angle_beta   90.00
_cell.angle_gamma   90.00
#
_symmetry.space_group_name_H-M   'P 1'
#
loop_
_entity.id
_entity.type
_entity.pdbx_description
1 polymer ?
#
loop_
_entity_poly.entity_id
_entity_poly.type
_entity_poly.pdbx_seq_one_letter_code
_entity_poly.pdbx_strand_id
1 'polypeptide(L)'
;MFEYIKYVGDQIQRYNVSKYETLLRKIINAHGLAGIEIPVVQPDIKYNTGDIDKWIKVGDFANSFDFHSKIGFGKKHSDYLKQKQTIDQVPVLGFISGRYDINLIKSDLFAVIGTDNFKSVIKNPSYMCIGTSNMKMLDISNYVPAGTSYSKYLSTYLGNCKCDDKVRCVCGLGKGIIPYEYITSFDVLHETEIPPKSAFGSKLR
;
A
#
# COMPACT_ATOMS: atom_id res chain seq x y z
N MET A 1 -12.51 -1.93 10.49
CA MET A 1 -11.29 -2.31 9.72
C MET A 1 -11.07 -1.41 8.52
N PHE A 2 -12.00 -1.31 7.56
CA PHE A 2 -11.83 -0.46 6.37
C PHE A 2 -11.65 1.03 6.66
N GLU A 3 -12.35 1.58 7.66
CA GLU A 3 -12.16 2.97 8.11
C GLU A 3 -10.74 3.21 8.65
N TYR A 4 -10.20 2.27 9.41
CA TYR A 4 -8.83 2.33 9.90
C TYR A 4 -7.82 2.26 8.75
N ILE A 5 -8.04 1.37 7.77
CA ILE A 5 -7.20 1.29 6.56
C ILE A 5 -7.24 2.60 5.78
N LYS A 6 -8.42 3.20 5.60
CA LYS A 6 -8.57 4.50 4.96
C LYS A 6 -7.81 5.58 5.71
N TYR A 7 -8.01 5.66 7.04
CA TYR A 7 -7.32 6.63 7.88
C TYR A 7 -5.79 6.49 7.78
N VAL A 8 -5.26 5.27 7.91
CA VAL A 8 -3.81 5.00 7.77
C VAL A 8 -3.33 5.34 6.36
N GLY A 9 -4.12 5.02 5.33
CA GLY A 9 -3.82 5.37 3.95
C GLY A 9 -3.66 6.88 3.76
N ASP A 10 -4.59 7.67 4.27
CA ASP A 10 -4.54 9.13 4.22
C ASP A 10 -3.31 9.68 4.97
N GLN A 11 -2.95 9.09 6.12
CA GLN A 11 -1.73 9.49 6.85
C GLN A 11 -0.46 9.19 6.05
N ILE A 12 -0.38 8.03 5.40
CA ILE A 12 0.77 7.65 4.57
C ILE A 12 0.89 8.59 3.36
N GLN A 13 -0.22 8.90 2.69
CA GLN A 13 -0.22 9.82 1.55
C GLN A 13 0.25 11.22 1.98
N ARG A 14 -0.25 11.75 3.09
CA ARG A 14 0.20 13.05 3.65
C ARG A 14 1.69 13.04 3.96
N TYR A 15 2.16 11.98 4.61
CA TYR A 15 3.57 11.80 4.91
C TYR A 15 4.42 11.76 3.63
N ASN A 16 4.01 11.00 2.62
CA ASN A 16 4.74 10.89 1.36
C ASN A 16 4.80 12.21 0.62
N VAL A 17 3.68 12.93 0.49
CA VAL A 17 3.66 14.24 -0.18
C VAL A 17 4.58 15.22 0.53
N SER A 18 4.53 15.30 1.87
CA SER A 18 5.42 16.15 2.65
C SER A 18 6.89 15.75 2.46
N LYS A 19 7.20 14.46 2.56
CA LYS A 19 8.57 13.92 2.40
C LYS A 19 9.16 14.21 1.03
N TYR A 20 8.35 14.14 -0.03
CA TYR A 20 8.79 14.30 -1.41
C TYR A 20 8.47 15.68 -2.00
N GLU A 21 7.97 16.64 -1.21
CA GLU A 21 7.55 17.96 -1.68
C GLU A 21 8.66 18.69 -2.44
N THR A 22 9.89 18.70 -1.89
CA THR A 22 11.04 19.32 -2.54
C THR A 22 11.35 18.72 -3.91
N LEU A 23 11.21 17.39 -4.05
CA LEU A 23 11.42 16.71 -5.32
C LEU A 23 10.31 17.06 -6.32
N LEU A 24 9.05 17.03 -5.88
CA LEU A 24 7.90 17.37 -6.71
C LEU A 24 8.01 18.81 -7.24
N ARG A 25 8.40 19.75 -6.38
CA ARG A 25 8.64 21.16 -6.76
C ARG A 25 9.77 21.30 -7.79
N LYS A 26 10.87 20.56 -7.64
CA LYS A 26 11.96 20.53 -8.64
C LYS A 26 11.49 20.02 -10.00
N ILE A 27 10.68 18.96 -10.03
CA ILE A 27 10.12 18.41 -11.27
C ILE A 27 9.21 19.43 -11.95
N ILE A 28 8.34 20.09 -11.20
CA ILE A 28 7.46 21.15 -11.72
C ILE A 28 8.28 22.28 -12.33
N ASN A 29 9.32 22.76 -11.65
CA ASN A 29 10.15 23.85 -12.18
C ASN A 29 10.96 23.46 -13.41
N ALA A 30 11.39 22.21 -13.52
CA ALA A 30 12.15 21.72 -14.66
C ALA A 30 11.28 21.49 -15.90
N HIS A 31 10.06 20.98 -15.74
CA HIS A 31 9.24 20.48 -16.86
C HIS A 31 7.94 21.26 -17.09
N GLY A 32 7.53 22.06 -16.11
CA GLY A 32 6.21 22.68 -16.02
C GLY A 32 5.13 21.65 -15.67
N LEU A 33 4.08 22.10 -15.01
CA LEU A 33 2.87 21.33 -14.75
C LEU A 33 1.79 21.73 -15.76
N ALA A 34 1.16 20.77 -16.42
CA ALA A 34 0.20 21.08 -17.48
C ALA A 34 -1.16 21.47 -16.87
N GLY A 35 -1.77 22.54 -17.35
CA GLY A 35 -3.06 23.02 -16.83
C GLY A 35 -4.19 21.99 -16.90
N ILE A 36 -4.16 21.09 -17.89
CA ILE A 36 -5.12 19.99 -18.00
C ILE A 36 -5.09 19.02 -16.80
N GLU A 37 -4.02 19.05 -16.01
CA GLU A 37 -3.86 18.24 -14.79
C GLU A 37 -4.49 18.93 -13.56
N ILE A 38 -4.89 20.20 -13.68
CA ILE A 38 -5.30 21.07 -12.57
C ILE A 38 -6.74 21.54 -12.80
N PRO A 39 -7.69 21.26 -11.89
CA PRO A 39 -9.12 21.48 -12.13
C PRO A 39 -9.54 22.94 -12.35
N VAL A 40 -8.78 23.90 -11.82
CA VAL A 40 -9.20 25.31 -11.68
C VAL A 40 -8.51 26.26 -12.66
N VAL A 41 -7.77 25.75 -13.64
CA VAL A 41 -6.88 26.56 -14.49
C VAL A 41 -7.05 26.28 -15.98
N GLN A 42 -6.39 27.08 -16.82
CA GLN A 42 -6.48 26.95 -18.27
C GLN A 42 -5.66 25.74 -18.77
N PRO A 43 -6.26 24.81 -19.54
CA PRO A 43 -5.61 23.55 -19.91
C PRO A 43 -4.30 23.67 -20.70
N ASP A 44 -4.18 24.71 -21.53
CA ASP A 44 -3.08 24.88 -22.49
C ASP A 44 -1.88 25.66 -21.92
N ILE A 45 -1.93 26.04 -20.64
CA ILE A 45 -0.86 26.76 -19.95
C ILE A 45 -0.01 25.78 -19.15
N LYS A 46 1.31 26.03 -19.11
CA LYS A 46 2.24 25.38 -18.17
C LYS A 46 2.48 26.26 -16.95
N TYR A 47 2.39 25.66 -15.78
CA TYR A 47 2.53 26.32 -14.49
C TYR A 47 3.81 25.89 -13.76
N ASN A 48 4.37 26.79 -12.97
CA ASN A 48 5.56 26.55 -12.14
C ASN A 48 5.22 26.61 -10.64
N THR A 49 6.22 26.45 -9.76
CA THR A 49 5.95 26.46 -8.31
C THR A 49 5.49 27.81 -7.78
N GLY A 50 5.89 28.91 -8.41
CA GLY A 50 5.42 30.25 -8.03
C GLY A 50 3.92 30.45 -8.29
N ASP A 51 3.37 29.79 -9.30
CA ASP A 51 1.92 29.79 -9.55
C ASP A 51 1.18 28.97 -8.49
N ILE A 52 1.73 27.82 -8.12
CA ILE A 52 1.20 26.97 -7.05
C ILE A 52 1.18 27.71 -5.71
N ASP A 53 2.28 28.40 -5.37
CA ASP A 53 2.37 29.16 -4.13
C ASP A 53 1.36 30.32 -4.10
N LYS A 54 1.05 30.94 -5.26
CA LYS A 54 -0.02 31.94 -5.36
C LYS A 54 -1.38 31.31 -5.10
N TRP A 55 -1.70 30.17 -5.71
CA TRP A 55 -2.98 29.48 -5.50
C TRP A 55 -3.20 29.07 -4.05
N ILE A 56 -2.14 28.59 -3.39
CA ILE A 56 -2.20 28.27 -1.95
C ILE A 56 -2.43 29.54 -1.14
N LYS A 57 -1.75 30.64 -1.47
CA LYS A 57 -1.88 31.92 -0.77
C LYS A 57 -3.26 32.56 -0.91
N VAL A 58 -3.88 32.46 -2.08
CA VAL A 58 -5.23 33.02 -2.33
C VAL A 58 -6.36 32.09 -1.89
N GLY A 59 -6.05 30.85 -1.50
CA GLY A 59 -7.00 29.90 -0.94
C GLY A 59 -7.65 28.94 -1.94
N ASP A 60 -7.20 28.90 -3.19
CA ASP A 60 -7.66 27.90 -4.18
C ASP A 60 -7.32 26.47 -3.73
N PHE A 61 -6.18 26.34 -3.03
CA PHE A 61 -5.77 25.11 -2.36
C PHE A 61 -5.38 25.39 -0.91
N ALA A 62 -5.76 24.52 0.02
CA ALA A 62 -5.49 24.72 1.44
C ALA A 62 -3.99 24.60 1.79
N ASN A 63 -3.26 23.74 1.09
CA ASN A 63 -1.82 23.49 1.25
C ASN A 63 -1.30 22.60 0.10
N SER A 64 0.00 22.29 0.11
CA SER A 64 0.65 21.43 -0.89
C SER A 64 0.00 20.04 -1.02
N PHE A 65 -0.52 19.47 0.08
CA PHE A 65 -1.22 18.18 0.03
C PHE A 65 -2.60 18.30 -0.62
N ASP A 66 -3.37 19.32 -0.27
CA ASP A 66 -4.67 19.58 -0.91
C ASP A 66 -4.51 19.77 -2.42
N PHE A 67 -3.53 20.58 -2.82
CA PHE A 67 -3.12 20.71 -4.22
C PHE A 67 -2.80 19.36 -4.87
N HIS A 68 -1.88 18.59 -4.27
CA HIS A 68 -1.48 17.28 -4.78
C HIS A 68 -2.68 16.34 -4.95
N SER A 69 -3.58 16.30 -3.98
CA SER A 69 -4.74 15.41 -3.96
C SER A 69 -5.77 15.72 -5.05
N LYS A 70 -5.87 17.00 -5.46
CA LYS A 70 -6.82 17.49 -6.47
C LYS A 70 -6.27 17.45 -7.90
N ILE A 71 -4.97 17.19 -8.08
CA ILE A 71 -4.39 17.00 -9.40
C ILE A 71 -4.99 15.76 -10.06
N GLY A 72 -5.54 15.93 -11.25
CA GLY A 72 -6.04 14.84 -12.08
C GLY A 72 -4.93 14.15 -12.86
N PHE A 73 -5.10 12.86 -13.15
CA PHE A 73 -4.26 12.17 -14.12
C PHE A 73 -4.69 12.56 -15.54
N GLY A 74 -4.00 13.52 -16.15
CA GLY A 74 -4.22 13.93 -17.53
C GLY A 74 -3.82 12.85 -18.55
N LYS A 75 -4.21 13.01 -19.83
CA LYS A 75 -3.87 12.08 -20.92
C LYS A 75 -2.36 12.03 -21.26
N LYS A 76 -1.61 13.10 -20.94
CA LYS A 76 -0.15 13.14 -21.06
C LYS A 76 0.46 12.79 -19.72
N HIS A 77 1.25 11.72 -19.66
CA HIS A 77 2.04 11.37 -18.48
C HIS A 77 3.21 12.34 -18.30
N SER A 78 2.97 13.48 -17.64
CA SER A 78 4.07 14.32 -17.15
C SER A 78 4.90 13.56 -16.12
N ASP A 79 6.15 13.98 -15.93
CA ASP A 79 7.03 13.36 -14.92
C ASP A 79 6.50 13.57 -13.50
N TYR A 80 5.73 14.64 -13.28
CA TYR A 80 4.99 14.83 -12.03
C TYR A 80 3.96 13.72 -11.83
N LEU A 81 3.14 13.40 -12.85
CA LEU A 81 2.11 12.37 -12.73
C LEU A 81 2.68 10.97 -12.47
N LYS A 82 3.85 10.64 -13.03
CA LYS A 82 4.55 9.38 -12.72
C LYS A 82 4.94 9.28 -11.25
N GLN A 83 5.44 10.38 -10.67
CA GLN A 83 5.77 10.43 -9.25
C GLN A 83 4.53 10.46 -8.37
N LYS A 84 3.50 11.23 -8.75
CA LYS A 84 2.21 11.26 -8.07
C LYS A 84 1.62 9.86 -7.94
N GLN A 85 1.58 9.08 -9.02
CA GLN A 85 1.08 7.70 -8.96
C GLN A 85 1.84 6.85 -7.92
N THR A 86 3.16 7.04 -7.79
CA THR A 86 3.98 6.30 -6.82
C THR A 86 3.74 6.77 -5.38
N ILE A 87 3.52 8.06 -5.18
CA ILE A 87 3.29 8.70 -3.89
C ILE A 87 1.88 8.41 -3.35
N ASP A 88 0.88 8.42 -4.24
CA ASP A 88 -0.53 8.18 -3.91
C ASP A 88 -0.82 6.71 -3.59
N GLN A 89 -0.12 5.78 -4.22
CA GLN A 89 -0.36 4.35 -4.04
C GLN A 89 0.35 3.82 -2.78
N VAL A 90 -0.43 3.58 -1.73
CA VAL A 90 0.05 2.95 -0.50
C VAL A 90 0.44 1.49 -0.78
N PRO A 91 1.69 1.07 -0.53
CA PRO A 91 2.07 -0.32 -0.71
C PRO A 91 1.45 -1.19 0.39
N VAL A 92 0.77 -2.27 -0.02
CA VAL A 92 0.26 -3.31 0.88
C VAL A 92 1.06 -4.57 0.60
N LEU A 93 1.94 -4.94 1.53
CA LEU A 93 2.88 -6.03 1.34
C LEU A 93 2.31 -7.33 1.90
N GLY A 94 2.28 -8.37 1.08
CA GLY A 94 2.05 -9.75 1.51
C GLY A 94 3.27 -10.62 1.17
N PHE A 95 3.38 -11.78 1.84
CA PHE A 95 4.47 -12.73 1.62
C PHE A 95 3.92 -14.05 1.08
N ILE A 96 4.17 -14.34 -0.20
CA ILE A 96 3.55 -15.47 -0.94
C ILE A 96 2.02 -15.28 -1.08
N SER A 97 1.56 -14.03 -0.93
CA SER A 97 0.13 -13.70 -0.91
C SER A 97 -0.55 -13.87 -2.24
N GLY A 98 0.20 -13.75 -3.34
CA GLY A 98 -0.32 -13.96 -4.69
C GLY A 98 -0.80 -15.39 -4.92
N ARG A 99 -0.22 -16.35 -4.18
CA ARG A 99 -0.52 -17.78 -4.30
C ARG A 99 -1.58 -18.24 -3.32
N TYR A 100 -1.57 -17.72 -2.09
CA TYR A 100 -2.48 -18.14 -1.03
C TYR A 100 -3.60 -17.13 -0.83
N ASP A 101 -3.32 -15.98 -0.21
CA ASP A 101 -4.32 -15.01 0.24
C ASP A 101 -5.20 -14.51 -0.91
N ILE A 102 -4.59 -14.01 -1.99
CA ILE A 102 -5.34 -13.45 -3.12
C ILE A 102 -6.19 -14.51 -3.80
N ASN A 103 -5.72 -15.77 -3.90
CA ASN A 103 -6.52 -16.82 -4.51
C ASN A 103 -7.75 -17.18 -3.66
N LEU A 104 -7.65 -17.06 -2.34
CA LEU A 104 -8.76 -17.26 -1.42
C LEU A 104 -9.78 -16.13 -1.51
N ILE A 105 -9.34 -14.87 -1.53
CA ILE A 105 -10.23 -13.70 -1.35
C ILE A 105 -10.57 -12.96 -2.63
N LYS A 106 -10.03 -13.35 -3.80
CA LYS A 106 -10.16 -12.56 -5.04
C LYS A 106 -11.59 -12.16 -5.39
N SER A 107 -12.58 -13.05 -5.25
CA SER A 107 -13.98 -12.73 -5.61
C SER A 107 -14.47 -11.53 -4.83
N ASP A 108 -14.31 -11.56 -3.51
CA ASP A 108 -14.77 -10.52 -2.61
C ASP A 108 -13.91 -9.28 -2.73
N LEU A 109 -12.59 -9.45 -2.92
CA LEU A 109 -11.65 -8.36 -3.13
C LEU A 109 -12.02 -7.53 -4.37
N PHE A 110 -12.31 -8.18 -5.51
CA PHE A 110 -12.72 -7.50 -6.74
C PHE A 110 -14.11 -6.85 -6.59
N ALA A 111 -15.03 -7.48 -5.86
CA ALA A 111 -16.35 -6.92 -5.58
C ALA A 111 -16.29 -5.66 -4.70
N VAL A 112 -15.47 -5.67 -3.64
CA VAL A 112 -15.34 -4.55 -2.69
C VAL A 112 -14.57 -3.39 -3.30
N ILE A 113 -13.49 -3.65 -4.02
CA ILE A 113 -12.70 -2.58 -4.67
C ILE A 113 -13.47 -1.95 -5.83
N GLY A 114 -14.27 -2.74 -6.55
CA GLY A 114 -14.93 -2.33 -7.78
C GLY A 114 -13.98 -2.34 -8.98
N THR A 115 -14.45 -2.85 -10.11
CA THR A 115 -13.64 -3.08 -11.32
C THR A 115 -12.97 -1.82 -11.86
N ASP A 116 -13.59 -0.66 -11.67
CA ASP A 116 -13.13 0.62 -12.25
C ASP A 116 -11.95 1.24 -11.47
N ASN A 117 -11.73 0.79 -10.23
CA ASN A 117 -10.66 1.27 -9.38
C ASN A 117 -9.31 0.60 -9.64
N PHE A 118 -9.29 -0.52 -10.38
CA PHE A 118 -8.05 -1.19 -10.75
C PHE A 118 -7.32 -0.42 -11.85
N LYS A 119 -6.03 -0.21 -11.65
CA LYS A 119 -5.13 0.45 -12.61
C LYS A 119 -4.19 -0.55 -13.26
N SER A 120 -3.78 -1.58 -12.54
CA SER A 120 -2.93 -2.63 -13.09
C SER A 120 -3.06 -3.92 -12.29
N VAL A 121 -2.98 -5.05 -12.99
CA VAL A 121 -2.95 -6.38 -12.39
C VAL A 121 -1.85 -7.18 -13.08
N ILE A 122 -0.81 -7.55 -12.35
CA ILE A 122 0.35 -8.28 -12.88
C ILE A 122 0.37 -9.66 -12.25
N LYS A 123 0.45 -10.69 -13.11
CA LYS A 123 0.43 -12.09 -12.73
C LYS A 123 1.57 -12.84 -13.41
N ASN A 124 2.38 -13.57 -12.65
CA ASN A 124 3.45 -14.43 -13.19
C ASN A 124 3.98 -15.44 -12.14
N PRO A 125 3.58 -16.73 -12.16
CA PRO A 125 2.29 -17.27 -12.58
C PRO A 125 1.16 -16.94 -11.59
N SER A 126 1.48 -16.50 -10.37
CA SER A 126 0.55 -15.99 -9.35
C SER A 126 0.49 -14.46 -9.36
N TYR A 127 -0.48 -13.86 -8.66
CA TYR A 127 -0.60 -12.39 -8.59
C TYR A 127 0.64 -11.78 -7.93
N MET A 128 1.44 -11.05 -8.69
CA MET A 128 2.60 -10.33 -8.16
C MET A 128 2.20 -8.96 -7.63
N CYS A 129 1.28 -8.30 -8.34
CA CYS A 129 0.87 -6.93 -8.07
C CYS A 129 -0.59 -6.71 -8.46
N ILE A 130 -1.34 -6.09 -7.56
CA ILE A 130 -2.68 -5.55 -7.82
C ILE A 130 -2.65 -4.06 -7.45
N GLY A 131 -2.62 -3.22 -8.47
CA GLY A 131 -2.61 -1.76 -8.35
C GLY A 131 -4.01 -1.17 -8.52
N THR A 132 -4.37 -0.29 -7.60
CA THR A 132 -5.56 0.58 -7.67
C THR A 132 -5.11 2.04 -7.70
N SER A 133 -6.04 3.01 -7.70
CA SER A 133 -5.66 4.42 -7.56
C SER A 133 -4.92 4.73 -6.26
N ASN A 134 -5.27 4.06 -5.16
CA ASN A 134 -4.84 4.45 -3.81
C ASN A 134 -3.91 3.43 -3.13
N MET A 135 -3.85 2.20 -3.64
CA MET A 135 -3.02 1.15 -3.07
C MET A 135 -2.38 0.28 -4.14
N LYS A 136 -1.23 -0.31 -3.79
CA LYS A 136 -0.55 -1.32 -4.59
C LYS A 136 -0.27 -2.53 -3.70
N MET A 137 -1.07 -3.57 -3.88
CA MET A 137 -0.88 -4.85 -3.20
C MET A 137 0.25 -5.60 -3.90
N LEU A 138 1.29 -5.96 -3.16
CA LEU A 138 2.50 -6.60 -3.68
C LEU A 138 2.76 -7.91 -2.94
N ASP A 139 3.01 -8.97 -3.70
CA ASP A 139 3.59 -10.19 -3.15
C ASP A 139 5.12 -10.04 -3.16
N ILE A 140 5.67 -9.73 -1.99
CA ILE A 140 7.10 -9.41 -1.82
C ILE A 140 8.01 -10.59 -2.13
N SER A 141 7.49 -11.82 -2.12
CA SER A 141 8.28 -13.02 -2.46
C SER A 141 8.84 -12.98 -3.88
N ASN A 142 8.23 -12.19 -4.77
CA ASN A 142 8.68 -11.97 -6.14
C ASN A 142 9.81 -10.94 -6.28
N TYR A 143 10.12 -10.21 -5.21
CA TYR A 143 11.09 -9.11 -5.18
C TYR A 143 12.29 -9.40 -4.27
N VAL A 144 12.35 -10.61 -3.72
CA VAL A 144 13.44 -11.11 -2.90
C VAL A 144 14.06 -12.35 -3.57
N PRO A 145 15.30 -12.73 -3.22
CA PRO A 145 15.92 -13.92 -3.78
C PRO A 145 15.04 -15.17 -3.61
N ALA A 146 15.04 -16.03 -4.62
CA ALA A 146 14.31 -17.29 -4.59
C ALA A 146 14.69 -18.13 -3.35
N GLY A 147 13.70 -18.77 -2.72
CA GLY A 147 13.91 -19.55 -1.50
C GLY A 147 14.03 -18.72 -0.21
N THR A 148 13.94 -17.39 -0.28
CA THR A 148 13.85 -16.56 0.92
C THR A 148 12.62 -16.95 1.74
N SER A 149 12.82 -17.37 2.99
CA SER A 149 11.72 -17.65 3.91
C SER A 149 11.17 -16.35 4.52
N TYR A 150 9.93 -16.37 4.98
CA TYR A 150 9.34 -15.21 5.67
C TYR A 150 10.18 -14.77 6.87
N SER A 151 10.71 -15.72 7.66
CA SER A 151 11.59 -15.41 8.78
C SER A 151 12.88 -14.69 8.34
N LYS A 152 13.45 -15.09 7.20
CA LYS A 152 14.65 -14.45 6.67
C LYS A 152 14.34 -13.03 6.18
N TYR A 153 13.23 -12.86 5.47
CA TYR A 153 12.74 -11.55 5.05
C TYR A 153 12.58 -10.58 6.24
N LEU A 154 11.88 -11.01 7.30
CA LEU A 154 11.71 -10.20 8.51
C LEU A 154 13.07 -9.82 9.12
N SER A 155 13.96 -10.80 9.34
CA SER A 155 15.28 -10.55 9.93
C SER A 155 16.14 -9.57 9.15
N THR A 156 16.05 -9.59 7.81
CA THR A 156 16.85 -8.75 6.93
C THR A 156 16.35 -7.30 6.88
N TYR A 157 15.04 -7.09 6.77
CA TYR A 157 14.48 -5.76 6.50
C TYR A 157 13.90 -5.07 7.73
N LEU A 158 13.43 -5.84 8.71
CA LEU A 158 12.74 -5.33 9.90
C LEU A 158 13.46 -5.68 11.21
N GLY A 159 14.43 -6.59 11.13
CA GLY A 159 15.22 -7.06 12.26
C GLY A 159 14.67 -8.34 12.89
N ASN A 160 15.38 -8.84 13.90
CA ASN A 160 15.01 -10.07 14.59
C ASN A 160 13.88 -9.83 15.60
N CYS A 161 13.10 -10.88 15.87
CA CYS A 161 12.15 -10.92 16.97
C CYS A 161 12.87 -10.59 18.29
N LYS A 162 12.31 -9.63 19.03
CA LYS A 162 12.85 -9.14 20.32
C LYS A 162 12.21 -9.82 21.54
N CYS A 163 11.28 -10.75 21.31
CA CYS A 163 10.57 -11.46 22.37
C CYS A 163 11.30 -12.77 22.72
N ASP A 164 11.36 -13.09 24.01
CA ASP A 164 11.97 -14.33 24.52
C ASP A 164 11.20 -15.58 24.06
N ASP A 165 9.88 -15.47 23.95
CA ASP A 165 8.98 -16.51 23.43
C ASP A 165 8.33 -16.07 22.11
N LYS A 166 8.40 -16.95 21.11
CA LYS A 166 7.79 -16.74 19.79
C LYS A 166 6.28 -16.96 19.78
N VAL A 167 5.72 -17.69 20.76
CA VAL A 167 4.27 -17.88 20.92
C VAL A 167 3.60 -16.55 21.30
N ARG A 168 4.28 -15.72 22.11
CA ARG A 168 3.82 -14.40 22.54
C ARG A 168 4.59 -13.27 21.87
N CYS A 169 4.72 -13.33 20.55
CA CYS A 169 5.41 -12.26 19.82
C CYS A 169 4.59 -10.96 19.87
N VAL A 170 5.04 -9.98 20.66
CA VAL A 170 4.44 -8.64 20.73
C VAL A 170 5.12 -7.62 19.81
N CYS A 171 6.29 -7.96 19.26
CA CYS A 171 7.05 -7.06 18.38
C CYS A 171 6.68 -7.18 16.89
N GLY A 172 5.84 -8.14 16.51
CA GLY A 172 5.43 -8.36 15.11
C GLY A 172 6.51 -8.93 14.18
N LEU A 173 7.70 -9.24 14.70
CA LEU A 173 8.85 -9.76 13.93
C LEU A 173 9.06 -11.27 14.08
N GLY A 174 8.19 -11.94 14.85
CA GLY A 174 8.18 -13.39 15.00
C GLY A 174 7.36 -14.06 13.88
N LYS A 175 7.79 -15.27 13.48
CA LYS A 175 6.92 -16.14 12.69
C LYS A 175 5.83 -16.67 13.62
N GLY A 176 4.58 -16.28 13.37
CA GLY A 176 3.43 -16.77 14.12
C GLY A 176 3.31 -18.30 14.04
N ILE A 177 2.85 -18.92 15.12
CA ILE A 177 2.52 -20.34 15.17
C ILE A 177 1.00 -20.41 15.26
N ILE A 178 0.37 -20.99 14.24
CA ILE A 178 -1.10 -21.07 14.15
C ILE A 178 -1.48 -22.55 14.26
N PRO A 179 -2.43 -22.91 15.14
CA PRO A 179 -2.92 -24.28 15.29
C PRO A 179 -3.96 -24.58 14.21
N TYR A 180 -3.51 -24.74 12.96
CA TYR A 180 -4.41 -24.84 11.79
C TYR A 180 -5.46 -25.95 11.90
N GLU A 181 -5.09 -27.08 12.52
CA GLU A 181 -5.97 -28.25 12.68
C GLU A 181 -6.97 -28.10 13.83
N TYR A 182 -6.77 -27.10 14.71
CA TYR A 182 -7.69 -26.79 15.81
C TYR A 182 -8.84 -25.90 15.34
N ILE A 183 -8.58 -25.02 14.37
CA ILE A 183 -9.59 -24.08 13.84
C ILE A 183 -10.49 -24.82 12.86
N THR A 184 -11.55 -25.42 13.38
CA THR A 184 -12.52 -26.24 12.61
C THR A 184 -13.88 -25.57 12.42
N SER A 185 -14.18 -24.52 13.18
CA SER A 185 -15.37 -23.68 13.03
C SER A 185 -15.07 -22.23 13.41
N PHE A 186 -16.00 -21.31 13.10
CA PHE A 186 -15.90 -19.91 13.51
C PHE A 186 -16.03 -19.73 15.04
N ASP A 187 -16.66 -20.67 15.75
CA ASP A 187 -16.84 -20.58 17.21
C ASP A 187 -15.50 -20.55 17.96
N VAL A 188 -14.47 -21.18 17.40
CA VAL A 188 -13.10 -21.16 17.91
C VAL A 188 -12.55 -19.73 18.05
N LEU A 189 -13.01 -18.78 17.23
CA LEU A 189 -12.59 -17.38 17.31
C LEU A 189 -13.17 -16.63 18.52
N HIS A 190 -14.17 -17.22 19.19
CA HIS A 190 -14.81 -16.68 20.39
C HIS A 190 -14.25 -17.25 21.69
N GLU A 191 -13.34 -18.23 21.61
CA GLU A 191 -12.65 -18.78 22.78
C GLU A 191 -11.80 -17.70 23.46
N THR A 192 -11.85 -17.65 24.79
CA THR A 192 -11.12 -16.66 25.59
C THR A 192 -9.74 -17.13 26.03
N GLU A 193 -9.37 -18.36 25.68
CA GLU A 193 -8.12 -19.00 26.07
C GLU A 193 -7.33 -19.49 24.85
N ILE A 194 -6.01 -19.62 25.02
CA ILE A 194 -5.14 -20.14 23.97
C ILE A 194 -5.34 -21.67 23.89
N PRO A 195 -5.37 -22.27 22.69
CA PRO A 195 -5.47 -23.72 22.54
C PRO A 195 -4.38 -24.47 23.32
N PRO A 196 -4.61 -25.72 23.72
CA PRO A 196 -3.59 -26.52 24.39
C PRO A 196 -2.37 -26.69 23.49
N LYS A 197 -1.17 -26.84 24.09
CA LYS A 197 0.09 -26.98 23.33
C LYS A 197 0.05 -28.08 22.25
N SER A 198 -0.67 -29.17 22.51
CA SER A 198 -0.87 -30.27 21.55
C SER A 198 -1.57 -29.84 20.26
N ALA A 199 -2.43 -28.82 20.31
CA ALA A 199 -3.16 -28.29 19.16
C ALA A 199 -2.27 -27.55 18.14
N PHE A 200 -1.05 -27.16 18.53
CA PHE A 200 -0.08 -26.51 17.65
C PHE A 200 0.79 -27.50 16.86
N GLY A 201 0.65 -28.81 17.12
CA GLY A 201 1.19 -29.84 16.25
C GLY A 201 0.40 -29.90 14.94
N SER A 202 1.07 -30.24 13.83
CA SER A 202 0.38 -30.50 12.56
C SER A 202 0.71 -31.90 12.08
N LYS A 203 -0.33 -32.63 11.68
CA LYS A 203 -0.27 -33.94 11.03
C LYS A 203 0.17 -33.85 9.55
N LEU A 204 0.26 -32.64 9.00
CA LEU A 204 0.70 -32.38 7.63
C LEU A 204 2.23 -32.26 7.48
N ARG A 205 2.98 -32.38 8.58
CA ARG A 205 4.45 -32.35 8.61
C ARG A 205 5.07 -33.73 8.54
#